data_AF-A0A7C6EUY9-F1
#
_entry.id   AF-A0A7C6EUY9-F1
#
_cell.length_a   1.000
_cell.length_b   1.000
_cell.length_c   1.000
_cell.angle_alpha   90.00
_cell.angle_beta   90.00
_cell.angle_gamma   90.00
#
_symmetry.space_group_name_H-M   'P 1'
#
loop_
_entity.id
_entity.type
_entity.pdbx_description
1 polymer ?
#
loop_
_entity_poly.entity_id
_entity_poly.type
_entity_poly.pdbx_seq_one_letter_code
_entity_poly.pdbx_strand_id
1 'polypeptide(L)' 'ITAIDDQNEIMALSHHEYDVRGVQFHPESVLTPLGEKIIQNWLSA' A
#
# COMPACT_ATOMS: atom_id res chain seq x y z
N ILE A 1 6.94 6.93 5.34
CA ILE A 1 7.18 5.86 4.35
C ILE A 1 6.79 4.55 5.00
N THR A 2 6.03 3.70 4.33
CA THR A 2 5.49 2.44 4.90
C THR A 2 5.92 1.19 4.14
N ALA A 3 6.44 1.33 2.91
CA ALA A 3 7.08 0.24 2.17
C ALA A 3 8.17 0.78 1.24
N ILE A 4 9.19 -0.05 1.03
CA ILE A 4 10.30 0.15 0.08
C ILE A 4 10.57 -1.16 -0.66
N ASP A 5 11.16 -1.09 -1.86
CA ASP A 5 11.63 -2.26 -2.61
C ASP A 5 13.12 -2.57 -2.36
N ASP A 6 13.68 -3.53 -3.09
CA ASP A 6 15.08 -3.96 -2.99
C ASP A 6 16.08 -2.93 -3.52
N GLN A 7 15.63 -1.94 -4.28
CA GLN A 7 16.42 -0.79 -4.74
C GLN A 7 16.25 0.44 -3.84
N ASN A 8 15.53 0.32 -2.72
CA ASN A 8 15.15 1.41 -1.80
C ASN A 8 14.24 2.47 -2.41
N GLU A 9 13.50 2.16 -3.49
CA GLU A 9 12.46 3.04 -3.99
C GLU A 9 11.25 3.03 -3.06
N ILE A 10 10.55 4.16 -2.97
CA ILE A 10 9.38 4.29 -2.09
C ILE A 10 8.17 3.64 -2.76
N MET A 11 7.66 2.57 -2.16
CA MET A 11 6.54 1.81 -2.72
C MET A 11 5.20 2.15 -2.06
N ALA A 12 5.22 2.64 -0.82
CA ALA A 12 4.02 3.08 -0.12
C ALA A 12 4.29 4.17 0.92
N LEU A 13 3.28 4.99 1.17
CA LEU A 13 3.30 6.04 2.18
C LEU A 13 1.93 6.24 2.84
N SER A 14 1.96 6.85 4.01
CA SER A 14 0.78 7.34 4.74
C SER A 14 1.06 8.77 5.16
N HIS A 15 0.06 9.64 5.01
CA HIS A 15 0.12 10.97 5.59
C HIS A 15 0.08 10.86 7.14
N HIS A 16 0.68 11.83 7.82
CA HIS A 16 0.75 11.84 9.29
C HIS A 16 -0.50 12.44 9.95
N GLU A 17 -1.15 13.40 9.27
CA GLU A 17 -2.30 14.13 9.81
C GLU A 17 -3.63 13.70 9.18
N TYR A 18 -3.61 13.23 7.93
CA TYR A 18 -4.81 12.95 7.16
C TYR A 18 -4.92 11.45 6.91
N ASP A 19 -6.15 10.95 6.78
CA ASP A 19 -6.41 9.55 6.46
C ASP A 19 -6.19 9.27 4.96
N VAL A 20 -4.97 9.54 4.50
CA VAL A 20 -4.55 9.42 3.11
C VAL A 20 -3.34 8.52 3.06
N ARG A 21 -3.46 7.46 2.26
CA ARG A 21 -2.41 6.48 2.01
C ARG A 21 -2.19 6.39 0.50
N GLY A 22 -1.01 5.95 0.08
CA GLY A 22 -0.66 5.77 -1.32
C GLY A 22 0.21 4.54 -1.50
N VAL A 23 -0.02 3.80 -2.60
CA VAL A 23 0.77 2.63 -3.01
C VAL A 23 1.14 2.78 -4.48
N GLN A 24 2.36 2.38 -4.85
CA GLN A 24 2.85 2.46 -6.23
C GLN A 24 2.43 1.25 -7.08
N PHE A 25 2.12 0.12 -6.43
CA PHE A 25 1.68 -1.11 -7.07
C PHE A 25 0.15 -1.22 -7.08
N HIS A 26 -0.34 -2.24 -7.79
CA HIS A 26 -1.77 -2.52 -7.98
C HIS A 26 -2.25 -3.61 -7.01
N PRO A 27 -2.78 -3.28 -5.81
CA PRO A 27 -3.30 -4.27 -4.87
C PRO A 27 -4.56 -4.98 -5.40
N GLU A 28 -5.20 -4.45 -6.44
CA GLU A 28 -6.34 -5.07 -7.11
C GLU A 28 -5.94 -6.16 -8.12
N SER A 29 -4.66 -6.22 -8.51
CA SER A 29 -4.17 -7.18 -9.49
C SER A 29 -4.13 -8.61 -8.92
N VAL A 30 -4.52 -9.59 -9.74
CA VAL A 30 -4.41 -11.03 -9.42
C VAL A 30 -2.96 -11.45 -9.11
N LEU A 31 -1.98 -10.70 -9.61
CA LEU A 31 -0.56 -10.95 -9.38
C LEU A 31 -0.03 -10.40 -8.05
N THR A 32 -0.88 -9.78 -7.23
CA THR A 32 -0.53 -9.29 -5.90
C THR A 32 -1.14 -10.24 -4.87
N PRO A 33 -0.41 -11.26 -4.35
CA PRO A 33 -1.01 -12.34 -3.55
C PRO A 33 -1.70 -11.89 -2.26
N LEU A 34 -1.26 -10.75 -1.70
CA LEU A 34 -1.85 -10.14 -0.51
C LEU A 34 -2.73 -8.92 -0.83
N GLY A 35 -3.03 -8.69 -2.11
CA GLY A 35 -3.74 -7.52 -2.60
C GLY A 35 -5.11 -7.32 -1.97
N GLU A 36 -5.91 -8.39 -1.93
CA GLU A 36 -7.22 -8.39 -1.27
C GLU A 36 -7.11 -7.99 0.22
N LYS A 37 -6.11 -8.54 0.93
CA LYS A 37 -5.91 -8.23 2.34
C LYS A 37 -5.53 -6.77 2.57
N ILE A 38 -4.72 -6.19 1.68
CA ILE A 38 -4.35 -4.77 1.71
C ILE A 38 -5.60 -3.91 1.57
N ILE A 39 -6.48 -4.23 0.61
CA ILE A 39 -7.74 -3.51 0.41
C ILE A 39 -8.66 -3.64 1.63
N GLN A 40 -8.82 -4.84 2.19
CA GLN A 40 -9.63 -5.06 3.40
C GLN A 40 -9.12 -4.22 4.59
N ASN A 41 -7.81 -4.18 4.79
CA ASN A 41 -7.20 -3.37 5.84
C ASN A 41 -7.48 -1.88 5.62
N TRP A 42 -7.48 -1.41 4.37
CA TRP A 42 -7.81 -0.03 4.03
C TRP A 42 -9.26 0.33 4.35
N LEU A 43 -10.20 -0.56 4.02
CA LEU A 43 -11.63 -0.34 4.26
C LEU A 43 -12.04 -0.46 5.74
N SER A 44 -11.23 -1.12 6.55
CA SER A 44 -11.48 -1.33 7.99
C SER A 44 -10.78 -0.29 8.87
N ALA A 45 -9.99 0.60 8.28
CA ALA A 45 -9.17 1.59 8.97
C ALA A 45 -9.98 2.79 9.47
#